data_AF-A0A1I0Q385-F1
#
_entry.id   AF-A0A1I0Q385-F1
#
_cell.length_a   1.000
_cell.length_b   1.000
_cell.length_c   1.000
_cell.angle_alpha   90.00
_cell.angle_beta   90.00
_cell.angle_gamma   90.00
#
_symmetry.space_group_name_H-M   'P 1'
#
loop_
_entity.id
_entity.type
_entity.pdbx_description
1 polymer ?
#
loop_
_entity_poly.entity_id
_entity_poly.type
_entity_poly.pdbx_seq_one_letter_code
_entity_poly.pdbx_strand_id
1 'polypeptide(L)'
;MSAVVLQKLQKEFENRLQKAIAYYSILSAFNSLNLQTREIEVLAFAATRGTITPASARREFVRIFDSSLATLENVKCRLIKKGLLQKHGEMYRVNPSIAPDFSGGVIMQINLSSLT
;
A
#
# COMPACT_ATOMS: atom_id res chain seq x y z
N MET A 1 4.02 17.57 -30.29
CA MET A 1 3.51 16.21 -30.58
C MET A 1 2.61 15.80 -29.44
N SER A 2 1.31 15.64 -29.72
CA SER A 2 0.27 15.35 -28.74
C SER A 2 0.20 13.85 -28.44
N ALA A 3 0.82 13.43 -27.34
CA ALA A 3 0.62 12.10 -26.80
C ALA A 3 -0.73 12.06 -26.06
N VAL A 4 -1.74 11.42 -26.64
CA VAL A 4 -3.01 11.16 -25.97
C VAL A 4 -3.19 9.65 -25.85
N VAL A 5 -2.99 9.14 -24.64
CA VAL A 5 -3.67 7.94 -24.16
C VAL A 5 -4.02 8.18 -22.69
N LEU A 6 -5.24 8.66 -22.43
CA LEU A 6 -5.82 8.77 -21.08
C LEU A 6 -6.81 7.63 -20.90
N GLN A 7 -6.32 6.43 -20.57
CA GLN A 7 -7.21 5.39 -20.06
C GLN A 7 -7.54 5.72 -18.60
N LYS A 8 -8.60 6.52 -18.39
CA LYS A 8 -9.10 6.83 -17.05
C LYS A 8 -9.93 5.65 -16.54
N LEU A 9 -9.30 4.78 -15.74
CA LEU A 9 -9.99 3.75 -14.99
C LEU A 9 -10.63 4.38 -13.74
N GLN A 10 -11.89 4.81 -13.84
CA GLN A 10 -12.64 5.31 -12.70
C GLN A 10 -13.30 4.13 -11.99
N LYS A 11 -12.69 3.68 -10.90
CA LYS A 11 -13.27 2.69 -10.00
C LYS A 11 -13.60 3.35 -8.66
N GLU A 12 -14.84 3.16 -8.22
CA GLU A 12 -15.27 3.59 -6.91
C GLU A 12 -14.91 2.52 -5.87
N PHE A 13 -14.50 2.97 -4.69
CA PHE A 13 -14.13 2.12 -3.57
C PHE A 13 -14.96 2.53 -2.36
N GLU A 14 -15.50 1.56 -1.64
CA GLU A 14 -16.41 1.81 -0.51
C GLU A 14 -15.69 2.46 0.67
N ASN A 15 -14.41 2.13 0.85
CA ASN A 15 -13.63 2.60 1.98
C ASN A 15 -12.15 2.82 1.63
N ARG A 16 -11.45 3.53 2.54
CA ARG A 16 -10.02 3.87 2.39
C ARG A 16 -9.14 2.63 2.27
N LEU A 17 -9.51 1.52 2.92
CA LEU A 17 -8.74 0.28 2.93
C LEU A 17 -8.77 -0.42 1.55
N GLN A 18 -9.95 -0.56 0.94
CA GLN A 18 -10.08 -1.10 -0.41
C GLN A 18 -9.32 -0.26 -1.44
N LYS A 19 -9.39 1.07 -1.31
CA LYS A 19 -8.62 2.00 -2.16
C LYS A 19 -7.11 1.78 -2.02
N ALA A 20 -6.63 1.62 -0.78
CA ALA A 20 -5.22 1.34 -0.51
C ALA A 20 -4.76 -0.03 -1.03
N ILE A 21 -5.59 -1.06 -0.90
CA ILE A 21 -5.31 -2.40 -1.46
C ILE A 21 -5.15 -2.32 -2.99
N ALA A 22 -6.07 -1.64 -3.67
CA ALA A 22 -5.99 -1.45 -5.12
C ALA A 22 -4.75 -0.65 -5.53
N TYR A 23 -4.45 0.42 -4.81
CA TYR A 23 -3.24 1.22 -5.02
C TYR A 23 -1.96 0.39 -4.91
N TYR A 24 -1.77 -0.36 -3.82
CA TYR A 24 -0.55 -1.15 -3.63
C TYR A 24 -0.47 -2.35 -4.58
N SER A 25 -1.60 -2.91 -5.02
CA SER A 25 -1.62 -3.95 -6.06
C SER A 25 -1.10 -3.41 -7.38
N ILE A 26 -1.56 -2.21 -7.78
CA ILE A 26 -1.12 -1.52 -8.98
C ILE A 26 0.36 -1.13 -8.87
N LEU A 27 0.75 -0.50 -7.76
CA LEU A 27 2.13 -0.10 -7.49
C LEU A 27 3.09 -1.30 -7.59
N SER A 28 2.70 -2.45 -7.02
CA SER A 28 3.47 -3.68 -7.07
C SER A 28 3.67 -4.20 -8.49
N ALA A 29 2.60 -4.18 -9.29
CA ALA A 29 2.63 -4.64 -10.67
C ALA A 29 3.50 -3.74 -11.57
N PHE A 30 3.38 -2.41 -11.42
CA PHE A 30 4.13 -1.46 -12.26
C PHE A 30 5.61 -1.34 -11.89
N ASN A 31 5.97 -1.50 -10.61
CA ASN A 31 7.35 -1.35 -10.15
C ASN A 31 8.06 -2.69 -9.93
N SER A 32 7.51 -3.79 -10.45
CA SER A 32 8.07 -5.15 -10.30
C SER A 32 8.44 -5.51 -8.85
N LEU A 33 7.67 -5.02 -7.87
CA LEU A 33 7.96 -5.23 -6.44
C LEU A 33 7.65 -6.65 -5.99
N ASN A 34 6.89 -7.39 -6.80
CA ASN A 34 6.44 -8.77 -6.57
C ASN A 34 5.87 -8.96 -5.16
N LEU A 35 5.00 -8.04 -4.74
CA LEU A 35 4.34 -8.13 -3.45
C LEU A 35 3.26 -9.19 -3.48
N GLN A 36 3.29 -10.04 -2.46
CA GLN A 36 2.24 -11.03 -2.24
C GLN A 36 0.98 -10.35 -1.67
N THR A 37 -0.17 -11.02 -1.78
CA THR A 37 -1.46 -10.52 -1.27
C THR A 37 -1.36 -10.01 0.16
N ARG A 38 -0.75 -10.80 1.06
CA ARG A 38 -0.60 -10.43 2.47
C ARG A 38 0.32 -9.22 2.68
N GLU A 39 1.32 -9.02 1.83
CA GLU A 39 2.19 -7.85 1.87
C GLU A 39 1.43 -6.58 1.46
N ILE A 40 0.60 -6.68 0.42
CA ILE A 40 -0.31 -5.61 -0.02
C ILE A 40 -1.28 -5.25 1.10
N GLU A 41 -1.89 -6.23 1.75
CA GLU A 41 -2.84 -6.02 2.86
C GLU A 41 -2.19 -5.29 4.04
N VAL A 42 -0.96 -5.68 4.43
CA VAL A 42 -0.24 -5.02 5.53
C VAL A 42 0.12 -3.58 5.18
N LEU A 43 0.57 -3.31 3.94
CA LEU A 43 0.83 -1.93 3.50
C LEU A 43 -0.45 -1.10 3.48
N ALA A 44 -1.53 -1.63 2.92
CA ALA A 44 -2.81 -0.94 2.86
C ALA A 44 -3.37 -0.62 4.25
N PHE A 45 -3.28 -1.56 5.17
CA PHE A 45 -3.69 -1.36 6.55
C PHE A 45 -2.81 -0.30 7.23
N ALA A 46 -1.49 -0.41 7.15
CA ALA A 46 -0.57 0.52 7.77
C ALA A 46 -0.70 1.95 7.18
N ALA A 47 -0.97 2.09 5.89
CA ALA A 47 -1.18 3.40 5.26
C ALA A 47 -2.49 4.06 5.68
N THR A 48 -3.53 3.27 5.96
CA THR A 48 -4.86 3.80 6.31
C THR A 48 -5.07 3.99 7.81
N ARG A 49 -4.37 3.23 8.65
CA ARG A 49 -4.39 3.32 10.12
C ARG A 49 -3.18 4.07 10.69
N GLY A 50 -2.22 4.43 9.86
CA GLY A 50 -0.99 5.12 10.22
C GLY A 50 0.14 4.22 10.72
N THR A 51 -0.17 3.05 11.30
CA THR A 51 0.85 2.07 11.73
C THR A 51 0.25 0.67 11.95
N ILE A 52 1.12 -0.34 12.03
CA ILE A 52 0.80 -1.72 12.44
C ILE A 52 1.46 -2.10 13.80
N THR A 53 2.10 -1.14 14.46
CA THR A 53 2.95 -1.39 15.64
C THR A 53 2.21 -1.66 16.95
N PRO A 54 1.06 -1.00 17.25
CA PRO A 54 0.32 -1.29 18.47
C PRO A 54 -0.32 -2.68 18.47
N ALA A 55 -0.43 -3.31 19.64
CA ALA A 55 -1.09 -4.62 19.78
C ALA A 55 -2.58 -4.60 19.39
N SER A 56 -3.25 -3.45 19.57
CA SER A 56 -4.62 -3.22 19.10
C SER A 56 -4.70 -3.26 17.56
N ALA A 57 -3.80 -2.54 16.89
CA ALA A 57 -3.72 -2.49 15.43
C ALA A 57 -3.44 -3.89 14.83
N ARG A 58 -2.53 -4.66 15.43
CA ARG A 58 -2.26 -6.05 15.01
C ARG A 58 -3.48 -6.97 15.15
N ARG A 59 -4.23 -6.85 16.25
CA ARG A 59 -5.45 -7.63 16.47
C ARG A 59 -6.56 -7.23 15.49
N GLU A 60 -6.70 -5.94 15.21
CA GLU A 60 -7.64 -5.45 14.20
C GLU A 60 -7.29 -6.03 12.82
N PHE A 61 -6.02 -6.00 12.42
CA PHE A 61 -5.56 -6.59 11.17
C PHE A 61 -5.92 -8.08 11.06
N VAL A 62 -5.58 -8.85 12.10
CA VAL A 62 -5.88 -10.29 12.16
C VAL A 62 -7.37 -10.57 11.96
N ARG A 63 -8.23 -9.77 12.58
CA ARG A 63 -9.68 -9.90 12.45
C ARG A 63 -10.18 -9.54 11.04
N ILE A 64 -9.62 -8.50 10.42
CA ILE A 64 -10.08 -8.03 9.09
C ILE A 64 -9.67 -9.00 7.98
N PHE A 65 -8.46 -9.55 8.04
CA PHE A 65 -7.86 -10.33 6.95
C PHE A 65 -7.74 -11.83 7.24
N ASP A 66 -8.39 -12.31 8.29
CA ASP A 66 -8.33 -13.69 8.76
C ASP A 66 -6.87 -14.22 8.77
N SER A 67 -6.04 -13.60 9.60
CA SER A 67 -4.59 -13.82 9.66
C SER A 67 -4.15 -14.35 11.02
N SER A 68 -2.89 -14.77 11.13
CA SER A 68 -2.24 -14.91 12.43
C SER A 68 -1.32 -13.72 12.73
N LEU A 69 -1.04 -13.50 14.02
CA LEU A 69 -0.02 -12.53 14.47
C LEU A 69 1.38 -12.90 13.96
N ALA A 70 1.70 -14.20 13.90
CA ALA A 70 2.98 -14.68 13.39
C ALA A 70 3.14 -14.35 11.90
N THR A 71 2.10 -14.57 11.09
CA THR A 71 2.09 -14.21 9.67
C THR A 71 2.30 -12.71 9.48
N LEU A 72 1.59 -11.89 10.27
CA LEU A 72 1.71 -10.44 10.22
C LEU A 72 3.14 -9.97 10.53
N GLU A 73 3.77 -10.51 11.57
CA GLU A 73 5.13 -10.17 11.95
C GLU A 73 6.15 -10.58 10.88
N ASN A 74 5.99 -11.77 10.30
CA ASN A 74 6.84 -12.24 9.19
C ASN A 74 6.71 -11.32 7.96
N VAL A 75 5.49 -10.93 7.61
CA VAL A 75 5.21 -10.01 6.50
C VAL A 75 5.81 -8.63 6.77
N LYS A 76 5.61 -8.09 7.98
CA LYS A 76 6.18 -6.80 8.41
C LYS A 76 7.70 -6.80 8.25
N CYS A 77 8.38 -7.85 8.71
CA CYS A 77 9.83 -7.99 8.55
C CYS A 77 10.27 -7.99 7.07
N ARG A 78 9.54 -8.66 6.17
CA ARG A 78 9.83 -8.61 4.72
C ARG A 78 9.64 -7.23 4.12
N LEU A 79 8.57 -6.53 4.50
CA LEU A 79 8.28 -5.17 4.04
C LEU A 79 9.32 -4.15 4.52
N ILE A 80 9.84 -4.31 5.75
CA ILE A 80 10.97 -3.52 6.26
C ILE A 80 12.22 -3.77 5.43
N LYS A 81 12.56 -5.03 5.15
CA LYS A 81 13.71 -5.39 4.29
C LYS A 81 13.60 -4.81 2.88
N LYS A 82 12.38 -4.72 2.33
CA LYS A 82 12.09 -4.08 1.03
C LYS A 82 12.09 -2.54 1.10
N GLY A 83 12.25 -1.91 2.27
CA GLY A 83 12.22 -0.45 2.44
C GLY A 83 10.83 0.19 2.31
N LEU A 84 9.77 -0.62 2.28
CA LEU A 84 8.37 -0.17 2.12
C LEU A 84 7.73 0.20 3.46
N LEU A 85 8.22 -0.40 4.56
CA LEU A 85 7.94 0.05 5.91
C LEU A 85 9.21 0.64 6.54
N GLN A 86 9.07 1.79 7.17
CA GLN A 86 10.17 2.51 7.82
C GLN A 86 9.82 2.80 9.28
N LYS A 87 10.83 2.82 10.12
CA LYS A 87 10.69 3.16 11.54
C LYS A 87 10.64 4.68 11.68
N HIS A 88 9.55 5.19 12.27
CA HIS A 88 9.35 6.58 12.65
C HIS A 88 9.12 6.64 14.16
N GLY A 89 10.17 7.01 14.91
CA GLY A 89 10.15 6.91 16.37
C GLY A 89 10.03 5.45 16.81
N GLU A 90 9.01 5.14 17.60
CA GLU A 90 8.75 3.76 18.07
C GLU A 90 7.89 2.93 17.10
N MET A 91 7.37 3.55 16.02
CA MET A 91 6.35 2.94 15.17
C MET A 91 6.85 2.71 13.75
N TYR A 92 6.48 1.57 13.17
CA TYR A 92 6.64 1.32 11.74
C TYR A 92 5.47 1.91 10.95
N ARG A 93 5.78 2.70 9.94
CA ARG A 93 4.83 3.31 9.00
C ARG A 93 5.23 3.01 7.57
N VAL A 94 4.29 3.17 6.65
CA VAL A 94 4.60 3.06 5.22
C VAL A 94 5.53 4.19 4.81
N ASN A 95 6.49 3.89 3.93
CA ASN A 95 7.38 4.89 3.37
C ASN A 95 6.55 6.06 2.78
N PRO A 96 6.78 7.32 3.23
CA PRO A 96 6.00 8.48 2.81
C PRO A 96 5.90 8.67 1.29
N SER A 97 6.94 8.28 0.52
CA SER A 97 6.95 8.38 -0.94
C SER A 97 5.87 7.53 -1.62
N ILE A 98 5.31 6.55 -0.93
CA ILE A 98 4.27 5.64 -1.44
C ILE A 98 3.04 5.59 -0.52
N ALA A 99 2.85 6.61 0.33
CA ALA A 99 1.73 6.71 1.27
C ALA A 99 0.84 7.93 0.96
N PRO A 100 0.09 7.91 -0.16
CA PRO A 100 -0.83 8.99 -0.50
C PRO A 100 -1.97 9.08 0.52
N ASP A 101 -2.63 10.24 0.61
CA ASP A 101 -3.82 10.38 1.43
C ASP A 101 -5.01 9.66 0.78
N PHE A 102 -5.43 8.55 1.40
CA PHE A 102 -6.59 7.77 0.95
C PHE A 102 -7.93 8.37 1.36
N SER A 103 -7.95 9.48 2.11
CA SER A 103 -9.17 10.20 2.47
C SER A 103 -9.83 10.86 1.26
N GLY A 104 -9.04 11.38 0.32
CA GLY A 104 -9.49 11.99 -0.93
C GLY A 104 -9.41 11.05 -2.14
N GLY A 105 -9.57 11.60 -3.35
CA GLY A 105 -9.30 10.87 -4.59
C GLY A 105 -7.80 10.62 -4.77
N VAL A 106 -7.42 9.41 -5.17
CA VAL A 106 -6.03 9.08 -5.54
C VAL A 106 -5.95 8.99 -7.05
N ILE A 107 -5.11 9.81 -7.67
CA ILE A 107 -4.85 9.78 -9.11
C ILE A 107 -3.52 9.06 -9.34
N MET A 108 -3.56 7.98 -10.10
CA MET A 108 -2.36 7.35 -10.66
C MET A 108 -2.27 7.72 -12.13
N GLN A 109 -1.13 8.31 -12.51
CA GLN A 109 -0.83 8.71 -13.88
C GLN A 109 0.44 7.98 -14.34
N ILE A 110 0.37 7.38 -15.52
CA ILE A 110 1.51 6.73 -16.16
C ILE A 110 1.93 7.63 -17.32
N ASN A 111 3.16 8.17 -17.23
CA ASN A 111 3.74 8.98 -18.29
C ASN A 111 4.73 8.14 -19.07
N LEU A 112 4.43 7.88 -20.34
CA LEU A 112 5.35 7.23 -21.27
C LEU A 112 5.98 8.31 -22.14
N SER A 113 7.26 8.61 -21.91
CA SER A 113 8.04 9.54 -22.72
C SER A 113 9.20 8.80 -23.38
N SER A 114 9.43 9.06 -24.66
CA SER A 114 10.68 8.70 -25.33
C SER A 114 11.81 9.59 -24.78
N LEU A 115 12.92 8.98 -24.37
CA LEU A 115 14.18 9.70 -24.12
C LEU A 115 14.65 10.29 -25.46
N THR A 116 14.40 11.59 -25.65
CA THR A 116 15.02 12.42 -26.68
C THR A 116 16.25 13.09 -26.12
#